data_AF-Q6VGB0-F1
#
_entry.id   AF-Q6VGB0-F1
#
_cell.length_a   1.000
_cell.length_b   1.000
_cell.length_c   1.000
_cell.angle_alpha   90.00
_cell.angle_beta   90.00
_cell.angle_gamma   90.00
#
_symmetry.space_group_name_H-M   'P 1'
#
loop_
_entity.id
_entity.type
_entity.pdbx_description
1 polymer ?
#
loop_
_entity_poly.entity_id
_entity_poly.type
_entity_poly.pdbx_seq_one_letter_code
_entity_poly.pdbx_strand_id
1 'polypeptide(L)'
;MPCTGRSGPAPVGPRSPDCGFEVRTSPRQMKDYLLKAKGMLGIEVDCEPDFDVSIAPLAGRSTVAEGQVARCTGGNPLLGTNDPGSSCQGNLEIIRFRGAQEAVRSVSRGLRNVVLAIVDSGVDVSHPDLINQFWKNPDDGSIGFNFLDDNTNVTDENGHGTHC
;
A
#
# COMPACT_ATOMS: atom_id res chain seq x y z
N MET A 1 -26.72 9.92 29.76
CA MET A 1 -25.79 10.80 30.50
C MET A 1 -24.88 11.45 29.47
N PRO A 2 -24.69 12.78 29.45
CA PRO A 2 -23.82 13.40 28.47
C PRO A 2 -22.37 13.26 28.93
N CYS A 3 -21.53 12.66 28.08
CA CYS A 3 -20.09 12.56 28.32
C CYS A 3 -19.46 13.95 28.19
N THR A 4 -19.18 14.58 29.32
CA THR A 4 -18.36 15.80 29.40
C THR A 4 -16.90 15.43 29.64
N GLY A 5 -16.00 15.86 28.75
CA GLY A 5 -14.57 15.94 29.04
C GLY A 5 -13.62 15.87 27.85
N ARG A 6 -13.28 17.04 27.26
CA ARG A 6 -11.94 17.30 26.71
C ARG A 6 -11.58 18.76 26.97
N SER A 7 -10.52 19.00 27.74
CA SER A 7 -9.86 20.31 27.87
C SER A 7 -8.79 20.41 26.79
N GLY A 8 -9.13 21.02 25.66
CA GLY A 8 -8.24 21.34 24.55
C GLY A 8 -9.04 22.09 23.46
N PRO A 9 -8.42 23.00 22.69
CA PRO A 9 -9.14 23.78 21.68
C PRO A 9 -9.73 22.84 20.61
N ALA A 10 -10.99 23.09 20.25
CA ALA A 10 -11.77 22.25 19.34
C ALA A 10 -11.18 22.27 17.91
N PRO A 11 -11.10 21.12 17.21
CA PRO A 11 -10.76 21.10 15.79
C PRO A 11 -11.91 21.66 14.96
N VAL A 12 -11.55 22.47 13.96
CA VAL A 12 -12.47 23.08 12.99
C VAL A 12 -12.62 22.12 11.80
N GLY A 13 -13.69 21.31 11.79
CA GLY A 13 -14.03 20.39 10.71
C GLY A 13 -15.38 19.70 10.96
N PRO A 14 -16.05 19.17 9.92
CA PRO A 14 -17.35 18.50 10.07
C PRO A 14 -17.19 17.29 11.00
N ARG A 15 -17.96 17.29 12.11
CA ARG A 15 -17.92 16.23 13.12
C ARG A 15 -18.47 14.94 12.53
N SER A 16 -17.59 13.99 12.25
CA SER A 16 -17.96 12.57 12.23
C SER A 16 -18.56 12.22 13.60
N PRO A 17 -19.63 11.41 13.69
CA PRO A 17 -20.04 10.87 14.98
C PRO A 17 -18.91 9.95 15.48
N ASP A 18 -18.06 10.49 16.34
CA ASP A 18 -17.00 9.75 17.04
C ASP A 18 -17.63 8.59 17.82
N CYS A 19 -17.73 7.43 17.18
CA CYS A 19 -18.13 6.16 17.79
C CYS A 19 -16.93 5.45 18.43
N GLY A 20 -15.77 6.11 18.49
CA GLY A 20 -14.53 5.59 19.06
C GLY A 20 -14.07 6.41 20.25
N PHE A 21 -13.58 5.73 21.29
CA PHE A 21 -12.86 6.33 22.40
C PHE A 21 -11.43 5.80 22.37
N GLU A 22 -10.47 6.67 22.05
CA GLU A 22 -9.05 6.32 22.04
C GLU A 22 -8.48 6.49 23.46
N VAL A 23 -7.97 5.40 24.03
CA VAL A 23 -7.35 5.39 25.37
C VAL A 23 -5.86 5.17 25.22
N ARG A 24 -5.07 6.16 25.64
CA ARG A 24 -3.62 5.96 25.80
C ARG A 24 -3.37 5.07 27.02
N THR A 25 -3.12 3.79 26.78
CA THR A 25 -2.88 2.80 27.82
C THR A 25 -1.77 1.85 27.40
N SER A 26 -1.05 1.29 28.36
CA SER A 26 -0.05 0.26 28.04
C SER A 26 -0.71 -1.07 27.65
N PRO A 27 -0.05 -1.94 26.87
CA PRO A 27 -0.58 -3.26 26.54
C PRO A 27 -0.99 -4.09 27.78
N ARG A 28 -0.27 -3.93 28.90
CA ARG A 28 -0.60 -4.59 30.17
C ARG A 28 -1.92 -4.10 30.73
N GLN A 29 -2.11 -2.79 30.79
CA GLN A 29 -3.35 -2.18 31.30
C GLN A 29 -4.54 -2.49 30.38
N MET A 30 -4.33 -2.54 29.07
CA MET A 30 -5.37 -2.93 28.10
C MET A 30 -5.79 -4.39 28.31
N LYS A 31 -4.81 -5.30 28.47
CA LYS A 31 -5.07 -6.71 28.80
C LYS A 31 -5.88 -6.85 30.10
N ASP A 32 -5.47 -6.18 31.17
CA ASP A 32 -6.15 -6.24 32.46
C ASP A 32 -7.60 -5.72 32.35
N TYR A 33 -7.81 -4.66 31.58
CA TYR A 33 -9.14 -4.11 31.32
C TYR A 33 -10.03 -5.09 30.55
N LEU A 34 -9.52 -5.70 29.47
CA LEU A 34 -10.28 -6.64 28.63
C LEU A 34 -10.61 -7.93 29.40
N LEU A 35 -9.68 -8.44 30.22
CA LEU A 35 -9.95 -9.59 31.09
C LEU A 35 -11.01 -9.29 32.14
N LYS A 36 -11.03 -8.07 32.69
CA LYS A 36 -12.10 -7.63 33.58
C LYS A 36 -13.45 -7.55 32.86
N ALA A 37 -13.47 -7.00 31.65
CA ALA A 37 -14.67 -6.89 30.82
C ALA A 37 -15.24 -8.27 30.45
N LYS A 38 -14.39 -9.26 30.13
CA LYS A 38 -14.78 -10.67 29.93
C LYS A 38 -15.62 -11.21 31.09
N GLY A 39 -15.17 -10.98 32.33
CA GLY A 39 -15.89 -11.43 33.53
C GLY A 39 -17.21 -10.70 33.79
N MET A 40 -17.33 -9.44 33.36
CA MET A 40 -18.52 -8.61 33.63
C MET A 40 -19.58 -8.69 32.54
N LEU A 41 -19.14 -8.78 31.28
CA LEU A 41 -20.00 -8.67 30.09
C LEU A 41 -20.16 -10.00 29.36
N GLY A 42 -19.43 -11.05 29.76
CA GLY A 42 -19.48 -12.35 29.09
C GLY A 42 -18.91 -12.33 27.68
N ILE A 43 -18.04 -11.37 27.37
CA ILE A 43 -17.35 -11.29 26.06
C ILE A 43 -16.17 -12.25 26.01
N GLU A 44 -15.93 -12.84 24.85
CA GLU A 44 -14.70 -13.59 24.58
C GLU A 44 -13.57 -12.62 24.27
N VAL A 45 -12.38 -12.90 24.80
CA VAL A 45 -11.18 -12.08 24.63
C VAL A 45 -10.05 -13.05 24.33
N ASP A 46 -9.55 -12.94 23.09
CA ASP A 46 -8.38 -13.66 22.61
C ASP A 46 -7.21 -12.69 22.47
N CYS A 47 -6.05 -13.08 23.00
CA CYS A 47 -4.82 -12.33 22.85
C CYS A 47 -3.94 -13.04 21.83
N GLU A 48 -3.77 -12.43 20.67
CA GLU A 48 -2.80 -12.87 19.66
C GLU A 48 -1.47 -12.11 19.88
N PRO A 49 -0.31 -12.74 19.61
CA PRO A 49 0.95 -12.03 19.60
C PRO A 49 1.02 -11.09 18.39
N ASP A 50 1.86 -10.05 18.48
CA ASP A 50 2.22 -9.29 17.29
C ASP A 50 3.02 -10.20 16.35
N PHE A 51 2.60 -10.27 15.09
CA PHE A 51 3.29 -11.02 14.06
C PHE A 51 4.22 -10.09 13.28
N ASP A 52 5.47 -10.52 13.08
CA ASP A 52 6.41 -9.85 12.19
C ASP A 52 6.28 -10.45 10.79
N VAL A 53 6.02 -9.59 9.81
CA VAL A 53 6.04 -9.94 8.39
C VAL A 53 7.14 -9.11 7.74
N SER A 54 8.25 -9.76 7.44
CA SER A 54 9.36 -9.13 6.73
C SER A 54 9.17 -9.24 5.22
N ILE A 55 9.46 -8.14 4.51
CA ILE A 55 9.62 -8.16 3.06
C ILE A 55 10.73 -9.17 2.72
N ALA A 56 10.40 -10.17 1.89
CA ALA A 56 11.42 -11.07 1.39
C ALA A 56 12.47 -10.21 0.69
N PRO A 57 13.77 -10.33 1.01
CA PRO A 57 14.78 -9.52 0.36
C PRO A 57 14.59 -9.70 -1.14
N LEU A 58 14.51 -8.58 -1.88
CA LEU A 58 14.65 -8.62 -3.34
C LEU A 58 15.90 -9.46 -3.60
N ALA A 59 15.72 -10.69 -4.06
CA ALA A 59 16.83 -11.58 -4.37
C ALA A 59 17.55 -10.95 -5.55
N GLY A 60 18.47 -10.03 -5.25
CA GLY A 60 18.79 -8.97 -6.20
C GLY A 60 19.65 -7.82 -5.69
N ARG A 61 19.98 -7.71 -4.39
CA ARG A 61 21.25 -7.06 -4.03
C ARG A 61 22.41 -8.02 -4.30
N SER A 62 22.49 -8.49 -5.54
CA SER A 62 23.77 -8.79 -6.13
C SER A 62 24.59 -7.52 -5.92
N THR A 63 25.70 -7.63 -5.22
CA THR A 63 26.85 -6.78 -5.50
C THR A 63 27.03 -6.86 -7.02
N VAL A 64 26.51 -5.87 -7.74
CA VAL A 64 26.68 -5.79 -9.17
C VAL A 64 28.17 -5.57 -9.34
N ALA A 65 28.92 -6.66 -9.53
CA ALA A 65 30.06 -6.58 -10.40
C ALA A 65 29.48 -6.02 -11.70
N GLU A 66 29.89 -4.81 -12.06
CA GLU A 66 29.58 -4.14 -13.32
C GLU A 66 29.67 -5.16 -14.47
N GLY A 67 28.56 -5.77 -14.90
CA GLY A 67 28.70 -6.78 -15.94
C GLY A 67 27.55 -7.71 -16.27
N GLN A 68 26.59 -7.98 -15.38
CA GLN A 68 25.47 -8.87 -15.70
C GLN A 68 24.11 -8.29 -15.31
N VAL A 69 23.82 -7.12 -15.86
CA VAL A 69 22.44 -6.73 -16.14
C VAL A 69 22.01 -7.56 -17.36
N ALA A 70 20.86 -8.23 -17.32
CA ALA A 70 20.27 -8.76 -18.55
C ALA A 70 20.26 -7.61 -19.56
N ARG A 71 21.03 -7.73 -20.66
CA ARG A 71 21.15 -6.64 -21.62
C ARG A 71 19.80 -6.45 -22.30
N CYS A 72 19.02 -5.49 -21.80
CA CYS A 72 17.78 -5.08 -22.44
C CYS A 72 18.13 -4.67 -23.88
N THR A 73 17.47 -5.29 -24.85
CA THR A 73 17.72 -5.09 -26.29
C THR A 73 16.99 -3.87 -26.85
N GLY A 74 16.58 -2.94 -25.99
CA GLY A 74 15.87 -1.72 -26.39
C GLY A 74 14.40 -1.93 -26.73
N GLY A 75 13.78 -2.97 -26.17
CA GLY A 75 12.35 -3.24 -26.27
C GLY A 75 12.02 -4.65 -26.73
N ASN A 76 10.80 -5.08 -26.45
CA ASN A 76 10.27 -6.40 -26.78
C ASN A 76 9.22 -6.31 -27.91
N PRO A 77 9.57 -6.75 -29.13
CA PRO A 77 8.65 -6.72 -30.26
C PRO A 77 7.36 -7.54 -30.02
N LEU A 78 7.42 -8.57 -29.17
CA LEU A 78 6.29 -9.44 -28.87
C LEU A 78 5.29 -8.81 -27.90
N LEU A 79 5.63 -7.69 -27.26
CA LEU A 79 4.73 -6.99 -26.33
C LEU A 79 3.99 -5.83 -26.98
N GLY A 80 4.48 -5.32 -28.13
CA GLY A 80 3.85 -4.19 -28.82
C GLY A 80 3.85 -2.89 -28.00
N THR A 81 4.82 -2.76 -27.09
CA THR A 81 5.08 -1.55 -26.30
C THR A 81 6.26 -0.77 -26.87
N ASN A 82 6.28 0.54 -26.66
CA ASN A 82 7.40 1.42 -26.98
C ASN A 82 8.40 1.55 -25.82
N ASP A 83 8.18 0.82 -24.71
CA ASP A 83 9.09 0.79 -23.58
C ASP A 83 10.42 0.10 -23.95
N PRO A 84 11.57 0.80 -23.90
CA PRO A 84 12.88 0.21 -24.15
C PRO A 84 13.28 -0.88 -23.15
N GLY A 85 12.73 -0.84 -21.93
CA GLY A 85 12.99 -1.82 -20.87
C GLY A 85 12.29 -3.16 -21.08
N SER A 86 11.23 -3.19 -21.89
CA SER A 86 10.33 -4.35 -22.04
C SER A 86 11.01 -5.66 -22.48
N SER A 87 12.17 -5.60 -23.14
CA SER A 87 12.99 -6.80 -23.45
C SER A 87 13.52 -7.54 -22.20
N CYS A 88 13.59 -6.86 -21.07
CA CYS A 88 14.00 -7.43 -19.79
C CYS A 88 12.83 -7.97 -18.96
N GLN A 89 11.59 -7.80 -19.44
CA GLN A 89 10.37 -8.19 -18.74
C GLN A 89 9.76 -9.46 -19.35
N GLY A 90 10.56 -10.54 -19.42
CA GLY A 90 10.16 -11.79 -20.08
C GLY A 90 8.86 -12.42 -19.53
N ASN A 91 8.54 -12.17 -18.25
CA ASN A 91 7.29 -12.64 -17.64
C ASN A 91 6.03 -12.09 -18.32
N LEU A 92 6.11 -10.91 -18.96
CA LEU A 92 4.98 -10.34 -19.69
C LEU A 92 4.62 -11.14 -20.94
N GLU A 93 5.58 -11.84 -21.54
CA GLU A 93 5.31 -12.79 -22.63
C GLU A 93 4.62 -14.05 -22.09
N ILE A 94 5.09 -14.57 -20.94
CA ILE A 94 4.56 -15.80 -20.33
C ILE A 94 3.08 -15.62 -19.97
N ILE A 95 2.71 -14.48 -19.38
CA ILE A 95 1.31 -14.17 -19.04
C ILE A 95 0.50 -13.67 -20.25
N ARG A 96 1.09 -13.66 -21.46
CA ARG A 96 0.47 -13.24 -22.72
C ARG A 96 -0.13 -11.82 -22.66
N PHE A 97 0.60 -10.88 -22.05
CA PHE A 97 0.16 -9.51 -21.83
C PHE A 97 -0.37 -8.83 -23.11
N ARG A 98 0.35 -8.97 -24.24
CA ARG A 98 -0.06 -8.40 -25.54
C ARG A 98 -1.46 -8.88 -25.96
N GLY A 99 -1.75 -10.17 -25.81
CA GLY A 99 -3.04 -10.73 -26.17
C GLY A 99 -4.18 -10.16 -25.31
N ALA A 100 -3.93 -9.97 -24.02
CA ALA A 100 -4.89 -9.32 -23.12
C ALA A 100 -5.12 -7.85 -23.50
N GLN A 101 -4.05 -7.12 -23.81
CA GLN A 101 -4.15 -5.72 -24.22
C GLN A 101 -4.90 -5.54 -25.55
N GLU A 102 -4.66 -6.41 -26.53
CA GLU A 102 -5.40 -6.43 -27.80
C GLU A 102 -6.88 -6.77 -27.57
N ALA A 103 -7.18 -7.76 -26.73
CA ALA A 103 -8.55 -8.12 -26.39
C ALA A 103 -9.30 -6.94 -25.76
N VAL A 104 -8.71 -6.27 -24.77
CA VAL A 104 -9.31 -5.09 -24.11
C VAL A 104 -9.54 -3.95 -25.11
N ARG A 105 -8.57 -3.66 -25.99
CA ARG A 105 -8.69 -2.62 -27.02
C ARG A 105 -9.74 -2.95 -28.08
N SER A 106 -9.94 -4.23 -28.39
CA SER A 106 -10.91 -4.67 -29.40
C SER A 106 -12.37 -4.59 -28.94
N VAL A 107 -12.61 -4.50 -27.64
CA VAL A 107 -13.97 -4.44 -27.07
C VAL A 107 -14.39 -2.99 -26.93
N SER A 108 -15.49 -2.58 -27.58
CA SER A 108 -16.06 -1.22 -27.49
C SER A 108 -16.78 -0.92 -26.15
N ARG A 109 -16.51 -1.68 -25.09
CA ARG A 109 -17.04 -1.37 -23.74
C ARG A 109 -16.09 -0.39 -23.09
N GLY A 110 -16.63 0.64 -22.43
CA GLY A 110 -15.82 1.63 -21.72
C GLY A 110 -14.91 0.96 -20.68
N LEU A 111 -13.64 1.37 -20.67
CA LEU A 111 -12.68 0.97 -19.65
C LEU A 111 -13.14 1.49 -18.29
N ARG A 112 -13.01 0.64 -17.25
CA ARG A 112 -13.29 1.04 -15.88
C ARG A 112 -11.98 1.40 -15.20
N ASN A 113 -11.99 2.49 -14.43
CA ASN A 113 -10.89 2.80 -13.52
C ASN A 113 -11.02 1.87 -12.31
N VAL A 114 -10.00 1.06 -12.08
CA VAL A 114 -9.89 0.16 -10.94
C VAL A 114 -8.82 0.72 -10.02
N VAL A 115 -9.14 0.85 -8.73
CA VAL A 115 -8.18 1.25 -7.70
C VAL A 115 -7.63 -0.02 -7.06
N LEU A 116 -6.30 -0.18 -7.09
CA LEU A 116 -5.58 -1.29 -6.46
C LEU A 116 -4.79 -0.73 -5.26
N ALA A 117 -5.07 -1.26 -4.06
CA ALA A 117 -4.29 -0.93 -2.87
C ALA A 117 -3.10 -1.89 -2.74
N ILE A 118 -1.91 -1.32 -2.59
CA ILE A 118 -0.65 -2.04 -2.42
C ILE A 118 -0.15 -1.76 -1.00
N VAL A 119 0.11 -2.82 -0.23
CA VAL A 119 0.65 -2.75 1.13
C VAL A 119 2.10 -3.21 1.08
N ASP A 120 3.03 -2.26 1.11
CA ASP A 120 4.46 -2.50 0.90
C ASP A 120 5.30 -1.42 1.60
N SER A 121 6.58 -1.24 1.23
CA SER A 121 7.51 -0.25 1.80
C SER A 121 7.27 1.20 1.38
N GLY A 122 6.28 1.46 0.53
CA GLY A 122 5.98 2.77 -0.04
C GLY A 122 6.11 2.79 -1.56
N VAL A 123 6.21 3.98 -2.15
CA VAL A 123 6.53 4.16 -3.58
C VAL A 123 7.40 5.42 -3.80
N ASP A 124 8.29 5.39 -4.79
CA ASP A 124 8.89 6.61 -5.33
C ASP A 124 7.81 7.44 -6.04
N VAL A 125 7.29 8.42 -5.30
CA VAL A 125 6.22 9.32 -5.76
C VAL A 125 6.63 10.20 -6.94
N SER A 126 7.93 10.28 -7.24
CA SER A 126 8.50 11.06 -8.33
C SER A 126 8.83 10.22 -9.57
N HIS A 127 8.64 8.90 -9.53
CA HIS A 127 9.01 8.02 -10.61
C HIS A 127 8.23 8.34 -11.90
N PRO A 128 8.90 8.64 -13.03
CA PRO A 128 8.26 9.16 -14.23
C PRO A 128 7.23 8.20 -14.84
N ASP A 129 7.44 6.89 -14.70
CA ASP A 129 6.49 5.88 -15.21
C ASP A 129 5.29 5.63 -14.29
N LEU A 130 5.37 6.01 -13.00
CA LEU A 130 4.33 5.73 -12.00
C LEU A 130 3.50 6.94 -11.61
N ILE A 131 4.06 8.15 -11.67
CA ILE A 131 3.44 9.39 -11.14
C ILE A 131 2.02 9.66 -11.65
N ASN A 132 1.70 9.20 -12.87
CA ASN A 132 0.40 9.39 -13.50
C ASN A 132 -0.61 8.26 -13.20
N GLN A 133 -0.21 7.22 -12.46
CA GLN A 133 -1.05 6.08 -12.12
C GLN A 133 -1.62 6.16 -10.69
N PHE A 134 -1.10 7.04 -9.85
CA PHE A 134 -1.52 7.13 -8.45
C PHE A 134 -2.97 7.58 -8.33
N TRP A 135 -3.74 6.80 -7.57
CA TRP A 135 -5.00 7.25 -7.03
C TRP A 135 -4.76 8.44 -6.09
N LYS A 136 -5.70 9.38 -6.06
CA LYS A 136 -5.70 10.50 -5.13
C LYS A 136 -6.96 10.45 -4.31
N ASN A 137 -6.80 10.57 -3.01
CA ASN A 137 -7.90 10.74 -2.09
C ASN A 137 -8.69 12.01 -2.47
N PRO A 138 -9.99 11.90 -2.77
CA PRO A 138 -10.81 13.05 -3.11
C PRO A 138 -10.89 14.11 -2.00
N ASP A 139 -10.67 13.72 -0.74
CA ASP A 139 -10.86 14.60 0.42
C ASP A 139 -9.63 15.49 0.70
N ASP A 140 -8.42 14.94 0.62
CA ASP A 140 -7.17 15.64 0.99
C ASP A 140 -6.07 15.60 -0.08
N GLY A 141 -6.29 14.88 -1.19
CA GLY A 141 -5.33 14.75 -2.28
C GLY A 141 -4.13 13.84 -2.00
N SER A 142 -4.09 13.17 -0.84
CA SER A 142 -3.08 12.16 -0.53
C SER A 142 -3.15 10.98 -1.50
N ILE A 143 -2.04 10.29 -1.72
CA ILE A 143 -1.97 9.12 -2.62
C ILE A 143 -1.97 7.78 -1.88
N GLY A 144 -1.93 7.83 -0.55
CA GLY A 144 -1.82 6.67 0.32
C GLY A 144 -1.54 7.08 1.77
N PHE A 145 -1.19 6.09 2.60
CA PHE A 145 -0.93 6.28 4.02
C PHE A 145 0.25 5.42 4.48
N ASN A 146 1.14 6.00 5.29
CA ASN A 146 2.25 5.34 5.95
C ASN A 146 1.85 5.03 7.40
N PHE A 147 1.64 3.75 7.67
CA PHE A 147 1.22 3.26 9.00
C PHE A 147 2.37 3.17 10.01
N LEU A 148 3.63 3.24 9.58
CA LEU A 148 4.78 3.25 10.49
C LEU A 148 4.90 4.61 11.18
N ASP A 149 4.73 5.69 10.42
CA ASP A 149 4.90 7.07 10.89
C ASP A 149 3.57 7.85 11.03
N ASP A 150 2.44 7.15 10.86
CA ASP A 150 1.07 7.68 11.01
C ASP A 150 0.82 8.97 10.22
N ASN A 151 1.17 8.96 8.92
CA ASN A 151 1.04 10.13 8.06
C ASN A 151 0.83 9.76 6.57
N THR A 152 0.72 10.76 5.69
CA THR A 152 0.51 10.57 4.25
C THR A 152 1.80 10.59 3.41
N ASN A 153 2.98 10.60 4.05
CA ASN A 153 4.26 10.45 3.36
C ASN A 153 4.56 8.98 3.11
N VAL A 154 4.27 8.53 1.89
CA VAL A 154 4.43 7.15 1.43
C VAL A 154 5.73 6.91 0.65
N THR A 155 6.73 7.78 0.80
CA THR A 155 8.01 7.66 0.10
C THR A 155 8.66 6.32 0.42
N ASP A 156 9.03 5.57 -0.63
CA ASP A 156 9.74 4.30 -0.47
C ASP A 156 11.20 4.50 -0.09
N GLU A 157 11.61 3.88 1.02
CA GLU A 157 13.02 3.88 1.48
C GLU A 157 13.72 2.53 1.23
N ASN A 158 12.99 1.51 0.75
CA ASN A 158 13.52 0.17 0.51
C ASN A 158 13.72 -0.12 -0.99
N GLY A 159 12.81 0.35 -1.83
CA GLY A 159 12.75 0.08 -3.27
C GLY A 159 11.85 -1.10 -3.66
N HIS A 160 11.44 -1.94 -2.70
CA HIS A 160 10.54 -3.07 -2.96
C HIS A 160 9.16 -2.60 -3.41
N GLY A 161 8.55 -1.65 -2.70
CA GLY A 161 7.24 -1.13 -3.03
C GLY A 161 7.21 -0.38 -4.37
N THR A 162 8.28 0.33 -4.72
CA THR A 162 8.41 0.97 -6.05
C THR A 162 8.52 -0.05 -7.19
N HIS A 163 9.05 -1.24 -6.92
CA HIS A 163 9.27 -2.28 -7.92
C HIS A 163 8.05 -3.20 -8.12
N CYS A 164 7.15 -3.32 -7.14
CA CYS A 164 6.12 -4.35 -7.08
C CYS A 164 4.97 -4.20 -8.10
#